data_AF-A0A352Q7B1-F1
#
_entry.id   AF-A0A352Q7B1-F1
#
_cell.length_a   1.000
_cell.length_b   1.000
_cell.length_c   1.000
_cell.angle_alpha   90.00
_cell.angle_beta   90.00
_cell.angle_gamma   90.00
#
_symmetry.space_group_name_H-M   'P 1'
#
loop_
_entity.id
_entity.type
_entity.pdbx_description
1 polymer ?
#
loop_
_entity_poly.entity_id
_entity_poly.type
_entity_poly.pdbx_seq_one_letter_code
_entity_poly.pdbx_strand_id
1 'polypeptide(L)'
;MSEIELSNCQILSVARHRRKLRRGTHYGNRFEIILRDLRFSPEASAGALLERLQQIKALGVPNYFGEQRFGIDAGNLVAADQHFAIRRENVSKTRGRRRQRGGIKGLYLSAARAYLFNRVLSERVADGTWRRARDGEMAPAGPLWGRGRLPVAASLADWEAGVLAPMSDWLHGLEHSGLNQERRALILEPSDLHWHLCGDVLRLEFELPRGAYATALLRELVVTHVPDGGAML
;
A
#
# COMPACT_ATOMS: atom_id res chain seq x y z
N MET A 1 -34.92 -22.75 5.30
CA MET A 1 -34.31 -21.67 4.51
C MET A 1 -33.80 -22.34 3.25
N SER A 2 -34.20 -21.86 2.07
CA SER A 2 -33.70 -22.39 0.79
C SER A 2 -32.18 -22.29 0.77
N GLU A 3 -31.52 -23.41 0.51
CA GLU A 3 -30.07 -23.52 0.37
C GLU A 3 -29.68 -22.73 -0.88
N ILE A 4 -28.90 -21.66 -0.70
CA ILE A 4 -28.40 -20.86 -1.83
C ILE A 4 -27.15 -21.56 -2.31
N GLU A 5 -27.27 -22.34 -3.39
CA GLU A 5 -26.11 -22.91 -4.07
C GLU A 5 -25.44 -21.83 -4.94
N LEU A 6 -24.16 -21.57 -4.64
CA LEU A 6 -23.31 -20.68 -5.41
C LEU A 6 -22.08 -21.48 -5.85
N SER A 7 -21.76 -21.47 -7.14
CA SER A 7 -20.53 -22.08 -7.62
C SER A 7 -19.30 -21.40 -6.97
N ASN A 8 -18.37 -22.20 -6.46
CA ASN A 8 -17.13 -21.75 -5.79
C ASN A 8 -17.33 -20.85 -4.55
N CYS A 9 -18.50 -20.84 -3.93
CA CYS A 9 -18.76 -20.04 -2.73
C CYS A 9 -19.49 -20.86 -1.67
N GLN A 10 -19.10 -20.71 -0.41
CA GLN A 10 -19.74 -21.36 0.71
C GLN A 10 -20.22 -20.31 1.71
N ILE A 11 -21.49 -20.41 2.14
CA ILE A 11 -22.01 -19.58 3.23
C ILE A 11 -21.60 -20.24 4.55
N LEU A 12 -20.67 -19.60 5.27
CA LEU A 12 -20.18 -20.12 6.56
C LEU A 12 -21.04 -19.71 7.76
N SER A 13 -21.67 -18.52 7.71
CA SER A 13 -22.48 -17.98 8.81
C SER A 13 -23.45 -16.91 8.34
N VAL A 14 -24.61 -16.82 8.98
CA VAL A 14 -25.64 -15.80 8.75
C VAL A 14 -26.12 -15.25 10.09
N ALA A 15 -26.06 -13.93 10.27
CA ALA A 15 -26.56 -13.26 11.45
C ALA A 15 -27.21 -11.91 11.09
N ARG A 16 -28.19 -11.47 11.89
CA ARG A 16 -28.79 -10.13 11.74
C ARG A 16 -27.88 -9.07 12.35
N HIS A 17 -27.73 -7.94 11.66
CA HIS A 17 -26.96 -6.80 12.15
C HIS A 17 -27.70 -5.48 11.87
N ARG A 18 -27.67 -4.53 12.82
CA ARG A 18 -28.44 -3.28 12.74
C ARG A 18 -27.82 -2.21 11.83
N ARG A 19 -26.53 -2.35 11.51
CA ARG A 19 -25.80 -1.42 10.64
C ARG A 19 -25.37 -2.10 9.36
N LYS A 20 -25.45 -1.39 8.24
CA LYS A 20 -24.93 -1.84 6.95
C LYS A 20 -23.40 -1.94 6.99
N LEU A 21 -22.84 -3.04 6.46
CA LEU A 21 -21.41 -3.15 6.20
C LEU A 21 -20.99 -2.15 5.12
N ARG A 22 -19.93 -1.38 5.37
CA ARG A 22 -19.40 -0.39 4.42
C ARG A 22 -17.93 -0.70 4.13
N ARG A 23 -17.43 -0.26 2.98
CA ARG A 23 -16.00 -0.39 2.68
C ARG A 23 -15.18 0.30 3.77
N GLY A 24 -14.12 -0.37 4.22
CA GLY A 24 -13.22 0.11 5.28
C GLY A 24 -13.70 -0.12 6.71
N THR A 25 -14.83 -0.81 6.94
CA THR A 25 -15.29 -1.12 8.31
C THR A 25 -14.60 -2.32 8.94
N HIS A 26 -13.85 -3.11 8.17
CA HIS A 26 -13.04 -4.20 8.74
C HIS A 26 -11.83 -3.64 9.51
N TYR A 27 -11.39 -4.39 10.51
CA TYR A 27 -10.18 -4.08 11.25
C TYR A 27 -8.94 -4.39 10.41
N GLY A 28 -8.89 -5.60 9.87
CA GLY A 28 -7.77 -6.15 9.12
C GLY A 28 -8.16 -7.45 8.42
N ASN A 29 -7.17 -8.20 7.96
CA ASN A 29 -7.34 -9.53 7.39
C ASN A 29 -6.27 -10.47 7.99
N ARG A 30 -6.67 -11.69 8.30
CA ARG A 30 -5.76 -12.81 8.56
C ARG A 30 -5.41 -13.47 7.23
N PHE A 31 -4.12 -13.74 7.04
CA PHE A 31 -3.56 -14.35 5.85
C PHE A 31 -2.96 -15.70 6.21
N GLU A 32 -3.20 -16.68 5.35
CA GLU A 32 -2.46 -17.94 5.28
C GLU A 32 -1.89 -18.03 3.86
N ILE A 33 -0.57 -18.01 3.74
CA ILE A 33 0.13 -17.96 2.45
C ILE A 33 1.12 -19.11 2.39
N ILE A 34 1.10 -19.83 1.27
CA ILE A 34 2.04 -20.91 0.97
C ILE A 34 2.93 -20.46 -0.18
N LEU A 35 4.21 -20.24 0.11
CA LEU A 35 5.25 -20.07 -0.92
C LEU A 35 5.80 -21.45 -1.27
N ARG A 36 5.82 -21.76 -2.56
CA ARG A 36 6.29 -23.03 -3.12
C ARG A 36 7.51 -22.79 -3.99
N ASP A 37 8.24 -23.86 -4.30
CA ASP A 37 9.41 -23.84 -5.17
C ASP A 37 10.48 -22.82 -4.72
N LEU A 38 10.72 -22.75 -3.39
CA LEU A 38 11.74 -21.86 -2.86
C LEU A 38 13.13 -22.30 -3.31
N ARG A 39 13.83 -21.37 -3.96
CA ARG A 39 15.20 -21.52 -4.40
C ARG A 39 16.06 -20.48 -3.72
N PHE A 40 17.23 -20.90 -3.25
CA PHE A 40 18.20 -20.02 -2.64
C PHE A 40 19.30 -19.72 -3.65
N SER A 41 19.68 -18.44 -3.78
CA SER A 41 20.92 -18.08 -4.47
C SER A 41 22.13 -18.61 -3.68
N PRO A 42 23.33 -18.66 -4.27
CA PRO A 42 24.54 -19.10 -3.56
C PRO A 42 24.81 -18.35 -2.25
N GLU A 43 24.34 -17.10 -2.14
CA GLU A 43 24.50 -16.20 -0.99
C GLU A 43 23.33 -16.30 0.01
N ALA A 44 22.27 -17.01 -0.34
CA ALA A 44 21.07 -17.16 0.48
C ALA A 44 20.99 -18.56 1.08
N SER A 45 20.30 -18.67 2.22
CA SER A 45 20.07 -19.97 2.87
C SER A 45 18.75 -19.99 3.63
N ALA A 46 18.28 -21.20 3.95
CA ALA A 46 17.14 -21.38 4.84
C ALA A 46 17.38 -20.70 6.21
N GLY A 47 18.60 -20.76 6.75
CA GLY A 47 18.96 -20.07 8.00
C GLY A 47 18.77 -18.55 7.90
N ALA A 48 19.30 -17.93 6.85
CA ALA A 48 19.14 -16.49 6.62
C ALA A 48 17.67 -16.08 6.43
N LEU A 49 16.87 -16.92 5.78
CA LEU A 49 15.42 -16.70 5.63
C LEU A 49 14.70 -16.74 6.99
N LEU A 50 15.03 -17.70 7.86
CA LEU A 50 14.45 -17.79 9.20
C LEU A 50 14.87 -16.61 10.09
N GLU A 51 16.12 -16.17 10.00
CA GLU A 51 16.59 -14.96 10.67
C GLU A 51 15.84 -13.71 10.17
N ARG A 52 15.61 -13.62 8.85
CA ARG A 52 14.82 -12.53 8.26
C ARG A 52 13.39 -12.51 8.79
N LEU A 53 12.74 -13.67 8.91
CA LEU A 53 11.40 -13.78 9.51
C LEU A 53 11.37 -13.30 10.96
N GLN A 54 12.40 -13.63 11.76
CA GLN A 54 12.53 -13.12 13.13
C GLN A 54 12.71 -11.60 13.16
N GLN A 55 13.54 -11.04 12.27
CA GLN A 55 13.70 -9.59 12.13
C GLN A 55 12.38 -8.91 11.76
N ILE A 56 11.62 -9.46 10.81
CA ILE A 56 10.32 -8.95 10.41
C ILE A 56 9.33 -8.99 11.58
N LYS A 57 9.32 -10.07 12.36
CA LYS A 57 8.48 -10.20 13.56
C LYS A 57 8.80 -9.13 14.61
N ALA A 58 10.09 -8.80 14.78
CA ALA A 58 10.53 -7.85 15.79
C ALA A 58 10.48 -6.38 15.35
N LEU A 59 10.71 -6.10 14.06
CA LEU A 59 10.96 -4.74 13.56
C LEU A 59 9.96 -4.28 12.49
N GLY A 60 9.08 -5.18 12.02
CA GLY A 60 8.19 -4.93 10.90
C GLY A 60 8.92 -4.77 9.56
N VAL A 61 8.17 -4.33 8.56
CA VAL A 61 8.63 -4.09 7.18
C VAL A 61 8.26 -2.69 6.69
N PRO A 62 8.94 -2.15 5.66
CA PRO A 62 8.48 -0.94 4.99
C PRO A 62 7.04 -1.09 4.47
N ASN A 63 6.14 -0.18 4.86
CA ASN A 63 4.71 -0.26 4.61
C ASN A 63 4.30 0.22 3.20
N TYR A 64 4.99 -0.26 2.17
CA TYR A 64 4.73 0.09 0.77
C TYR A 64 3.30 -0.27 0.35
N PHE A 65 2.74 0.56 -0.53
CA PHE A 65 1.62 0.14 -1.37
C PHE A 65 2.14 -0.85 -2.42
N GLY A 66 1.57 -2.06 -2.45
CA GLY A 66 1.92 -3.07 -3.44
C GLY A 66 1.45 -2.73 -4.86
N GLU A 67 2.04 -3.38 -5.87
CA GLU A 67 1.76 -3.15 -7.30
C GLU A 67 0.28 -3.16 -7.68
N GLN A 68 -0.51 -4.05 -7.06
CA GLN A 68 -1.96 -4.10 -7.28
C GLN A 68 -2.69 -2.77 -7.00
N ARG A 69 -2.12 -1.87 -6.18
CA ARG A 69 -2.68 -0.52 -5.96
C ARG A 69 -2.64 0.34 -7.22
N PHE A 70 -1.67 0.09 -8.11
CA PHE A 70 -1.43 0.86 -9.32
C PHE A 70 -2.19 0.33 -10.54
N GLY A 71 -2.98 -0.74 -10.36
CA GLY A 71 -3.73 -1.37 -11.44
C GLY A 71 -2.86 -2.28 -12.32
N ILE A 72 -3.50 -2.95 -13.28
CA ILE A 72 -2.80 -3.78 -14.27
C ILE A 72 -1.84 -2.87 -15.04
N ASP A 73 -0.58 -3.29 -15.17
CA ASP A 73 0.51 -2.56 -15.85
C ASP A 73 0.63 -1.09 -15.44
N ALA A 74 0.39 -0.80 -14.16
CA ALA A 74 0.38 0.56 -13.61
C ALA A 74 -0.62 1.52 -14.28
N GLY A 75 -1.66 1.01 -14.94
CA GLY A 75 -2.63 1.81 -15.68
C GLY A 75 -3.34 2.89 -14.85
N ASN A 76 -3.45 2.73 -13.53
CA ASN A 76 -4.00 3.78 -12.67
C ASN A 76 -3.04 4.97 -12.50
N LEU A 77 -1.72 4.76 -12.59
CA LEU A 77 -0.73 5.84 -12.56
C LEU A 77 -0.74 6.61 -13.87
N VAL A 78 -0.83 5.91 -15.01
CA VAL A 78 -0.98 6.55 -16.33
C VAL A 78 -2.25 7.40 -16.38
N ALA A 79 -3.37 6.87 -15.89
CA ALA A 79 -4.62 7.62 -15.80
C ALA A 79 -4.54 8.83 -14.85
N ALA A 80 -3.77 8.73 -13.77
CA ALA A 80 -3.53 9.86 -12.86
C ALA A 80 -2.74 10.97 -13.56
N ASP A 81 -1.68 10.61 -14.26
CA ASP A 81 -0.83 11.54 -14.99
C ASP A 81 -1.61 12.33 -16.05
N GLN A 82 -2.35 11.61 -16.90
CA GLN A 82 -3.24 12.21 -17.91
C GLN A 82 -4.29 13.13 -17.26
N HIS A 83 -4.86 12.72 -16.13
CA HIS A 83 -5.85 13.54 -15.42
C HIS A 83 -5.27 14.87 -14.94
N PHE A 84 -4.03 14.86 -14.42
CA PHE A 84 -3.38 16.07 -13.93
C PHE A 84 -2.83 16.93 -15.07
N ALA A 85 -2.38 16.34 -16.17
CA ALA A 85 -1.96 17.05 -17.39
C ALA A 85 -3.10 17.88 -18.00
N ILE A 86 -4.27 17.27 -18.25
CA ILE A 86 -5.45 17.95 -18.84
C ILE A 86 -5.93 19.12 -17.97
N ARG A 87 -5.76 19.01 -16.66
CA ARG A 87 -6.17 20.06 -15.72
C ARG A 87 -5.26 21.29 -15.80
N ARG A 88 -3.98 21.12 -16.14
CA ARG A 88 -3.00 22.21 -16.37
C ARG A 88 -3.42 23.12 -17.52
N GLU A 89 -3.95 22.53 -18.59
CA GLU A 89 -4.38 23.26 -19.79
C GLU A 89 -5.69 24.04 -19.58
N ASN A 90 -6.53 23.62 -18.63
CA ASN A 90 -7.89 24.13 -18.43
C ASN A 90 -8.08 24.97 -17.14
N VAL A 91 -6.98 25.40 -16.50
CA VAL A 91 -6.99 26.16 -15.23
C VAL A 91 -7.81 27.46 -15.33
N SER A 92 -7.94 28.06 -16.52
CA SER A 92 -8.64 29.33 -16.73
C SER A 92 -10.16 29.26 -16.89
N LYS A 93 -10.80 28.07 -17.02
CA LYS A 93 -12.23 27.98 -17.37
C LYS A 93 -13.13 27.18 -16.42
N THR A 94 -12.61 26.63 -15.32
CA THR A 94 -13.39 25.70 -14.47
C THR A 94 -13.60 26.20 -13.03
N ARG A 95 -14.12 27.43 -12.86
CA ARG A 95 -14.78 27.85 -11.61
C ARG A 95 -16.24 27.44 -11.68
N GLY A 96 -16.60 26.28 -11.11
CA GLY A 96 -18.01 25.95 -10.87
C GLY A 96 -18.47 24.50 -11.09
N ARG A 97 -17.59 23.56 -11.48
CA ARG A 97 -18.05 22.17 -11.71
C ARG A 97 -18.06 21.34 -10.42
N ARG A 98 -19.28 21.18 -9.90
CA ARG A 98 -19.79 20.29 -8.85
C ARG A 98 -18.97 19.01 -8.63
N ARG A 99 -18.70 18.69 -7.35
CA ARG A 99 -18.10 17.45 -6.81
C ARG A 99 -18.69 16.20 -7.49
N GLN A 100 -18.01 15.65 -8.50
CA GLN A 100 -18.27 14.29 -8.97
C GLN A 100 -17.30 13.32 -8.30
N ARG A 101 -17.71 12.79 -7.14
CA ARG A 101 -17.14 11.55 -6.57
C ARG A 101 -17.54 10.38 -7.48
N GLY A 102 -16.86 10.22 -8.61
CA GLY A 102 -17.02 9.06 -9.51
C GLY A 102 -16.01 7.96 -9.18
N GLY A 103 -16.44 6.69 -9.18
CA GLY A 103 -15.65 5.55 -8.72
C GLY A 103 -14.26 5.39 -9.35
N ILE A 104 -14.15 5.58 -10.67
CA ILE A 104 -12.87 5.51 -11.41
C ILE A 104 -11.94 6.67 -11.04
N LYS A 105 -12.50 7.88 -10.81
CA LYS A 105 -11.71 9.04 -10.37
C LYS A 105 -11.09 8.84 -9.00
N GLY A 106 -11.81 8.18 -8.09
CA GLY A 106 -11.24 7.82 -6.80
C GLY A 106 -10.07 6.84 -6.89
N LEU A 107 -10.02 5.99 -7.92
CA LEU A 107 -9.02 4.94 -8.06
C LEU A 107 -7.64 5.51 -8.47
N TYR A 108 -7.57 6.31 -9.53
CA TYR A 108 -6.28 6.89 -9.95
C TYR A 108 -5.77 7.95 -8.98
N LEU A 109 -6.65 8.72 -8.32
CA LEU A 109 -6.21 9.64 -7.24
C LEU A 109 -5.63 8.88 -6.05
N SER A 110 -6.18 7.70 -5.72
CA SER A 110 -5.64 6.81 -4.70
C SER A 110 -4.27 6.25 -5.12
N ALA A 111 -4.12 5.85 -6.39
CA ALA A 111 -2.85 5.39 -6.94
C ALA A 111 -1.77 6.50 -6.89
N ALA A 112 -2.12 7.74 -7.23
CA ALA A 112 -1.21 8.87 -7.14
C ALA A 112 -0.71 9.12 -5.71
N ARG A 113 -1.61 9.18 -4.72
CA ARG A 113 -1.23 9.34 -3.29
C ARG A 113 -0.34 8.20 -2.82
N ALA A 114 -0.67 6.97 -3.21
CA ALA A 114 0.11 5.79 -2.87
C ALA A 114 1.53 5.82 -3.46
N TYR A 115 1.67 6.31 -4.69
CA TYR A 115 2.96 6.46 -5.36
C TYR A 115 3.83 7.52 -4.66
N LEU A 116 3.26 8.69 -4.35
CA LEU A 116 3.99 9.73 -3.61
C LEU A 116 4.43 9.26 -2.22
N PHE A 117 3.55 8.54 -1.51
CA PHE A 117 3.91 7.90 -0.25
C PHE A 117 5.08 6.91 -0.42
N ASN A 118 5.01 6.03 -1.42
CA ASN A 118 6.07 5.06 -1.70
C ASN A 118 7.40 5.76 -1.99
N ARG A 119 7.40 6.88 -2.73
CA ARG A 119 8.62 7.68 -2.97
C ARG A 119 9.25 8.19 -1.67
N VAL A 120 8.46 8.79 -0.78
CA VAL A 120 8.95 9.24 0.53
C VAL A 120 9.46 8.08 1.37
N LEU A 121 8.74 6.96 1.39
CA LEU A 121 9.17 5.75 2.10
C LEU A 121 10.48 5.20 1.54
N SER A 122 10.68 5.21 0.22
CA SER A 122 11.94 4.76 -0.40
C SER A 122 13.14 5.60 0.02
N GLU A 123 13.01 6.93 0.09
CA GLU A 123 14.07 7.79 0.61
C GLU A 123 14.37 7.51 2.09
N ARG A 124 13.32 7.29 2.91
CA ARG A 124 13.46 6.92 4.33
C ARG A 124 14.08 5.53 4.52
N VAL A 125 13.89 4.62 3.58
CA VAL A 125 14.55 3.30 3.58
C VAL A 125 16.01 3.46 3.22
N ALA A 126 16.33 4.23 2.17
CA ALA A 126 17.68 4.46 1.69
C ALA A 126 18.57 5.13 2.75
N ASP A 127 18.04 6.10 3.50
CA ASP A 127 18.78 6.77 4.59
C ASP A 127 18.70 6.03 5.95
N GLY A 128 18.01 4.88 6.00
CA GLY A 128 17.87 4.03 7.18
C GLY A 128 16.96 4.60 8.28
N THR A 129 16.24 5.70 8.03
CA THR A 129 15.44 6.40 9.05
C THR A 129 13.97 6.00 9.11
N TRP A 130 13.48 5.14 8.22
CA TRP A 130 12.07 4.71 8.16
C TRP A 130 11.51 4.09 9.44
N ARG A 131 12.35 3.56 10.33
CA ARG A 131 11.96 3.02 11.65
C ARG A 131 12.04 4.02 12.80
N ARG A 132 12.52 5.24 12.55
CA ARG A 132 12.82 6.23 13.59
C ARG A 132 12.02 7.51 13.33
N ALA A 133 11.35 7.99 14.37
CA ALA A 133 10.67 9.27 14.30
C ALA A 133 11.71 10.37 14.04
N ARG A 134 11.43 11.26 13.09
CA ARG A 134 12.20 12.50 12.91
C ARG A 134 11.79 13.55 13.94
N ASP A 135 12.54 14.65 14.01
CA ASP A 135 12.21 15.75 14.89
C ASP A 135 10.78 16.28 14.61
N GLY A 136 9.99 16.44 15.66
CA GLY A 136 8.58 16.81 15.60
C GLY A 136 7.64 15.79 14.95
N GLU A 137 8.07 14.53 14.79
CA GLU A 137 7.23 13.41 14.35
C GLU A 137 6.84 12.53 15.55
N MET A 138 5.55 12.26 15.74
CA MET A 138 5.08 11.39 16.84
C MET A 138 5.44 9.91 16.62
N ALA A 139 5.36 9.46 15.36
CA ALA A 139 5.72 8.10 14.95
C ALA A 139 6.07 8.12 13.45
N PRO A 140 6.96 7.23 12.97
CA PRO A 140 7.39 7.20 11.57
C PRO A 140 6.20 7.09 10.62
N ALA A 141 5.95 8.15 9.87
CA ALA A 141 4.87 8.24 8.91
C ALA A 141 5.33 8.92 7.61
N GLY A 142 4.54 8.75 6.56
CA GLY A 142 4.71 9.42 5.27
C GLY A 142 3.42 10.09 4.83
N PRO A 143 3.51 11.04 3.88
CA PRO A 143 2.36 11.83 3.46
C PRO A 143 1.50 11.03 2.49
N LEU A 144 0.19 11.01 2.76
CA LEU A 144 -0.80 10.77 1.73
C LEU A 144 -1.30 12.14 1.25
N TRP A 145 -0.68 12.64 0.18
CA TRP A 145 -0.79 14.04 -0.22
C TRP A 145 -2.24 14.51 -0.45
N GLY A 146 -2.52 15.75 -0.06
CA GLY A 146 -3.82 16.38 -0.19
C GLY A 146 -3.78 17.84 0.26
N ARG A 147 -4.96 18.46 0.38
CA ARG A 147 -5.12 19.84 0.84
C ARG A 147 -4.89 19.97 2.35
N GLY A 148 -4.29 21.08 2.75
CA GLY A 148 -4.13 21.49 4.13
C GLY A 148 -2.66 21.52 4.55
N ARG A 149 -2.40 22.03 5.76
CA ARG A 149 -1.06 21.97 6.36
C ARG A 149 -0.74 20.54 6.78
N LEU A 150 0.49 20.10 6.57
CA LEU A 150 0.97 18.83 7.10
C LEU A 150 1.05 18.94 8.64
N PRO A 151 0.52 17.96 9.40
CA PRO A 151 0.59 17.96 10.86
C PRO A 151 1.96 17.44 11.34
N VAL A 152 3.05 18.03 10.83
CA VAL A 152 4.45 17.68 11.14
C VAL A 152 5.29 18.94 11.28
N ALA A 153 6.48 18.83 11.86
CA ALA A 153 7.43 19.95 11.92
C ALA A 153 7.79 20.48 10.52
N ALA A 154 8.08 21.78 10.42
CA ALA A 154 8.40 22.44 9.16
C ALA A 154 9.58 21.78 8.43
N SER A 155 10.62 21.39 9.16
CA SER A 155 11.79 20.69 8.61
C SER A 155 11.44 19.38 7.91
N LEU A 156 10.54 18.57 8.48
CA LEU A 156 10.06 17.34 7.85
C LEU A 156 9.16 17.63 6.64
N ALA A 157 8.27 18.62 6.76
CA ALA A 157 7.40 19.04 5.66
C ALA A 157 8.21 19.52 4.44
N ASP A 158 9.24 20.34 4.67
CA ASP A 158 10.12 20.87 3.62
C ASP A 158 10.94 19.75 2.97
N TRP A 159 11.42 18.80 3.76
CA TRP A 159 12.12 17.63 3.23
C TRP A 159 11.21 16.74 2.38
N GLU A 160 9.99 16.42 2.86
CA GLU A 160 9.00 15.66 2.08
C GLU A 160 8.61 16.38 0.78
N ALA A 161 8.44 17.71 0.83
CA ALA A 161 8.19 18.52 -0.35
C ALA A 161 9.37 18.48 -1.34
N GLY A 162 10.61 18.48 -0.85
CA GLY A 162 11.82 18.33 -1.66
C GLY A 162 11.89 16.97 -2.38
N VAL A 163 11.60 15.88 -1.67
CA VAL A 163 11.52 14.52 -2.26
C VAL A 163 10.47 14.44 -3.36
N LEU A 164 9.35 15.13 -3.16
CA LEU A 164 8.20 15.10 -4.08
C LEU A 164 8.22 16.20 -5.14
N ALA A 165 9.20 17.12 -5.12
CA ALA A 165 9.29 18.24 -6.06
C ALA A 165 9.23 17.83 -7.54
N PRO A 166 9.82 16.70 -7.99
CA PRO A 166 9.70 16.24 -9.38
C PRO A 166 8.25 15.90 -9.80
N MET A 167 7.32 15.75 -8.86
CA MET A 167 5.92 15.39 -9.09
C MET A 167 4.97 16.55 -8.77
N SER A 168 5.45 17.81 -8.84
CA SER A 168 4.69 19.02 -8.47
C SER A 168 3.29 19.09 -9.09
N ASP A 169 3.15 18.63 -10.33
CA ASP A 169 1.85 18.57 -11.03
C ASP A 169 0.84 17.67 -10.34
N TRP A 170 1.29 16.52 -9.82
CA TRP A 170 0.47 15.60 -9.06
C TRP A 170 0.12 16.19 -7.69
N LEU A 171 1.06 16.88 -7.04
CA LEU A 171 0.81 17.55 -5.75
C LEU A 171 -0.32 18.58 -5.90
N HIS A 172 -0.21 19.48 -6.88
CA HIS A 172 -1.23 20.47 -7.18
C HIS A 172 -2.56 19.81 -7.57
N GLY A 173 -2.52 18.80 -8.43
CA GLY A 173 -3.72 18.07 -8.84
C GLY A 173 -4.49 17.45 -7.67
N LEU A 174 -3.78 16.87 -6.71
CA LEU A 174 -4.35 16.25 -5.51
C LEU A 174 -4.98 17.27 -4.55
N GLU A 175 -4.33 18.41 -4.32
CA GLU A 175 -4.87 19.50 -3.48
C GLU A 175 -6.19 20.09 -4.03
N HIS A 176 -6.30 20.14 -5.36
CA HIS A 176 -7.49 20.60 -6.07
C HIS A 176 -8.55 19.51 -6.27
N SER A 177 -8.26 18.28 -5.84
CA SER A 177 -9.20 17.14 -5.90
C SER A 177 -10.03 16.98 -4.62
N GLY A 178 -9.80 17.84 -3.61
CA GLY A 178 -10.60 17.88 -2.38
C GLY A 178 -10.33 16.71 -1.43
N LEU A 179 -9.16 16.10 -1.55
CA LEU A 179 -8.60 15.15 -0.59
C LEU A 179 -7.86 15.95 0.49
N ASN A 180 -7.92 15.50 1.74
CA ASN A 180 -7.18 16.14 2.83
C ASN A 180 -5.81 15.46 2.99
N GLN A 181 -4.84 16.19 3.53
CA GLN A 181 -3.60 15.59 4.01
C GLN A 181 -3.91 14.48 5.02
N GLU A 182 -3.27 13.33 4.87
CA GLU A 182 -3.30 12.23 5.83
C GLU A 182 -1.88 11.69 6.02
N ARG A 183 -1.66 10.97 7.11
CA ARG A 183 -0.38 10.32 7.43
C ARG A 183 -0.59 8.82 7.42
N ARG A 184 0.33 8.09 6.80
CA ARG A 184 0.37 6.61 6.82
C ARG A 184 1.66 6.17 7.51
N ALA A 185 1.58 5.19 8.39
CA ALA A 185 2.76 4.63 9.05
C ALA A 185 3.76 4.10 8.03
N LEU A 186 5.06 4.38 8.22
CA LEU A 186 6.15 3.86 7.38
C LEU A 186 6.46 2.40 7.68
N ILE A 187 6.11 1.93 8.89
CA ILE A 187 6.35 0.56 9.36
C ILE A 187 5.03 -0.21 9.28
N LEU A 188 5.10 -1.43 8.76
CA LEU A 188 4.04 -2.43 8.80
C LEU A 188 4.48 -3.55 9.73
N GLU A 189 3.75 -3.72 10.83
CA GLU A 189 4.01 -4.74 11.83
C GLU A 189 2.96 -5.85 11.68
N PRO A 190 3.34 -7.05 11.20
CA PRO A 190 2.42 -8.18 11.17
C PRO A 190 2.14 -8.66 12.59
N SER A 191 0.86 -8.84 12.93
CA SER A 191 0.46 -9.51 14.17
C SER A 191 0.36 -11.02 13.93
N ASP A 192 0.54 -11.81 14.99
CA ASP A 192 0.44 -13.28 14.95
C ASP A 192 1.25 -13.92 13.81
N LEU A 193 2.47 -13.42 13.57
CA LEU A 193 3.37 -13.98 12.56
C LEU A 193 3.92 -15.33 13.02
N HIS A 194 3.48 -16.37 12.32
CA HIS A 194 3.93 -17.76 12.44
C HIS A 194 4.42 -18.26 11.08
N TRP A 195 5.37 -19.19 11.12
CA TRP A 195 5.90 -19.81 9.91
C TRP A 195 6.29 -21.25 10.12
N HIS A 196 6.26 -22.01 9.04
CA HIS A 196 6.78 -23.37 8.98
C HIS A 196 7.48 -23.59 7.64
N LEU A 197 8.77 -23.91 7.69
CA LEU A 197 9.58 -24.26 6.52
C LEU A 197 9.78 -25.77 6.49
N CYS A 198 9.38 -26.40 5.40
CA CYS A 198 9.58 -27.83 5.15
C CYS A 198 10.07 -28.02 3.71
N GLY A 199 11.34 -28.38 3.56
CA GLY A 199 12.00 -28.44 2.25
C GLY A 199 12.02 -27.07 1.58
N ASP A 200 11.41 -27.00 0.40
CA ASP A 200 11.28 -25.80 -0.44
C ASP A 200 9.91 -25.10 -0.30
N VAL A 201 9.12 -25.48 0.71
CA VAL A 201 7.80 -24.90 0.97
C VAL A 201 7.81 -24.12 2.29
N LEU A 202 7.47 -22.83 2.22
CA LEU A 202 7.26 -21.98 3.38
C LEU A 202 5.78 -21.65 3.54
N ARG A 203 5.22 -22.01 4.71
CA ARG A 203 3.90 -21.58 5.13
C ARG A 203 4.02 -20.38 6.06
N LEU A 204 3.21 -19.36 5.82
CA LEU A 204 3.14 -18.13 6.59
C LEU A 204 1.71 -17.90 7.05
N GLU A 205 1.56 -17.57 8.33
CA GLU A 205 0.32 -17.07 8.91
C GLU A 205 0.59 -15.73 9.58
N PHE A 206 -0.26 -14.74 9.33
CA PHE A 206 -0.15 -13.42 9.97
C PHE A 206 -1.43 -12.59 9.77
N GLU A 207 -1.61 -11.56 10.59
CA GLU A 207 -2.65 -10.57 10.44
C GLU A 207 -2.09 -9.21 10.05
N LEU A 208 -2.79 -8.50 9.15
CA LEU A 208 -2.46 -7.12 8.79
C LEU A 208 -3.67 -6.20 8.97
N PRO A 209 -3.46 -4.94 9.40
CA PRO A 209 -4.52 -3.96 9.48
C PRO A 209 -5.07 -3.59 8.10
N ARG A 210 -6.27 -3.01 8.06
CA ARG A 210 -6.88 -2.54 6.81
C ARG A 210 -5.95 -1.61 6.03
N GLY A 211 -5.91 -1.79 4.71
CA GLY A 211 -5.10 -0.96 3.82
C GLY A 211 -3.59 -1.26 3.85
N ALA A 212 -3.15 -2.28 4.58
CA ALA A 212 -1.85 -2.91 4.39
C ALA A 212 -1.90 -4.03 3.34
N TYR A 213 -0.74 -4.50 2.90
CA TYR A 213 -0.59 -5.46 1.82
C TYR A 213 0.29 -6.61 2.25
N ALA A 214 -0.18 -7.85 2.08
CA ALA A 214 0.64 -9.04 2.26
C ALA A 214 1.88 -9.01 1.37
N THR A 215 1.76 -8.47 0.14
CA THR A 215 2.89 -8.34 -0.79
C THR A 215 4.01 -7.44 -0.26
N ALA A 216 3.74 -6.48 0.63
CA ALA A 216 4.80 -5.69 1.26
C ALA A 216 5.66 -6.54 2.20
N LEU A 217 5.06 -7.49 2.92
CA LEU A 217 5.79 -8.48 3.73
C LEU A 217 6.53 -9.49 2.86
N LEU A 218 5.86 -10.03 1.83
CA LEU A 218 6.47 -11.06 0.97
C LEU A 218 7.69 -10.56 0.20
N ARG A 219 7.73 -9.28 -0.20
CA ARG A 219 8.88 -8.64 -0.85
C ARG A 219 10.15 -8.65 -0.01
N GLU A 220 10.02 -8.70 1.31
CA GLU A 220 11.15 -8.77 2.22
C GLU A 220 11.71 -10.19 2.40
N LEU A 221 11.03 -11.18 1.81
CA LEU A 221 11.37 -12.60 1.94
C LEU A 221 11.85 -13.20 0.61
N VAL A 222 11.19 -12.87 -0.49
CA VAL A 222 11.41 -13.54 -1.79
C VAL A 222 11.32 -12.59 -2.97
N VAL A 223 12.04 -12.93 -4.03
CA VAL A 223 11.84 -12.37 -5.37
C VAL A 223 11.03 -13.38 -6.17
N THR A 224 9.84 -12.96 -6.62
CA THR A 224 8.99 -13.79 -7.47
C THR A 224 9.36 -13.62 -8.94
N HIS A 225 9.49 -14.73 -9.65
CA HIS A 225 9.67 -14.73 -11.10
C HIS A 225 8.36 -15.21 -11.72
N VAL A 226 7.81 -14.45 -12.65
CA VAL A 226 6.73 -14.96 -13.50
C VAL A 226 7.37 -15.95 -14.47
N PRO A 227 6.92 -17.21 -14.54
CA PRO A 227 7.45 -18.15 -15.51
C PRO A 227 7.27 -17.59 -16.93
N ASP A 228 8.31 -17.67 -17.76
CA ASP A 228 8.22 -17.34 -19.18
C ASP A 228 7.06 -18.15 -19.80
N GLY A 229 6.04 -17.45 -20.31
CA GLY A 229 4.86 -18.06 -20.95
C GLY A 229 3.59 -18.16 -20.09
N GLY A 230 3.61 -17.71 -18.84
CA GLY A 230 2.43 -17.68 -17.98
C GLY A 230 1.54 -16.45 -18.20
N ALA A 231 0.91 -16.33 -19.37
CA ALA A 231 -0.26 -15.47 -19.50
C ALA A 231 -1.37 -16.05 -18.60
N MET A 232 -1.54 -15.50 -17.40
CA MET A 232 -2.79 -15.67 -16.66
C MET A 232 -3.83 -14.77 -17.33
N LEU A 233 -4.71 -15.41 -18.11
CA LEU A 233 -5.99 -14.87 -18.55
C LEU A 233 -6.78 -14.28 -17.36
#